data_AF-A0A660ZNE1-F1
#
_entry.id   AF-A0A660ZNE1-F1
#
_cell.length_a   1.000
_cell.length_b   1.000
_cell.length_c   1.000
_cell.angle_alpha   90.00
_cell.angle_beta   90.00
_cell.angle_gamma   90.00
#
_symmetry.space_group_name_H-M   'P 1'
#
loop_
_entity.id
_entity.type
_entity.pdbx_description
1 polymer ?
#
loop_
_entity_poly.entity_id
_entity_poly.type
_entity_poly.pdbx_seq_one_letter_code
_entity_poly.pdbx_strand_id
1 'polypeptide(L)'
;MISRRAVPFVFLLSLSLAACDSAPRDTAAASAAAASGSAADWAIAIHGGAGSSPDSRTPAENDAYLAGLRTALQHGVSVLDGGGAALDAVEQVIRLLEDDPLFNAGKGAVFNHDGGHELDASLMDGASLACGAVAGVTTVKNPISLARLVMERTRHVLLAGAGADRFAEEMDVERVGQDYFYTEARHESLQRVLEDERRKGEEHGTVGV
;
A
#
# COMPACT_ATOMS: atom_id res chain seq x y z
N MET A 1 -20.23 75.80 -2.82
CA MET A 1 -19.14 76.70 -2.40
C MET A 1 -17.89 75.87 -2.15
N ILE A 2 -16.91 76.02 -3.05
CA ILE A 2 -15.44 76.10 -2.82
C ILE A 2 -14.79 74.90 -2.09
N SER A 3 -14.11 73.94 -2.74
CA SER A 3 -12.85 73.98 -3.55
C SER A 3 -11.56 74.29 -2.77
N ARG A 4 -10.59 73.35 -2.86
CA ARG A 4 -9.09 73.46 -2.91
C ARG A 4 -8.49 72.17 -2.31
N ARG A 5 -7.82 71.22 -3.02
CA ARG A 5 -6.55 71.22 -3.83
C ARG A 5 -5.41 71.96 -3.09
N ALA A 6 -4.16 71.51 -2.92
CA ALA A 6 -3.28 70.44 -3.46
C ALA A 6 -2.10 70.23 -2.44
N VAL A 7 -1.43 69.05 -2.27
CA VAL A 7 -0.17 68.54 -2.90
C VAL A 7 1.04 69.52 -2.83
N PRO A 8 2.35 69.13 -2.76
CA PRO A 8 3.08 67.91 -2.31
C PRO A 8 4.22 68.23 -1.30
N PHE A 9 4.94 67.22 -0.79
CA PHE A 9 6.34 67.40 -0.41
C PHE A 9 7.22 66.27 -0.96
N VAL A 10 8.20 66.69 -1.74
CA VAL A 10 9.24 65.90 -2.40
C VAL A 10 10.39 65.70 -1.42
N PHE A 11 10.98 64.52 -1.37
CA PHE A 11 12.38 64.38 -0.98
C PHE A 11 13.09 63.40 -1.93
N LEU A 12 13.96 63.97 -2.77
CA LEU A 12 15.05 63.30 -3.45
C LEU A 12 16.18 63.03 -2.44
N LEU A 13 16.84 61.87 -2.53
CA LEU A 13 18.28 61.80 -2.30
C LEU A 13 18.94 60.73 -3.18
N SER A 14 19.98 61.20 -3.87
CA SER A 14 21.03 60.61 -4.71
C SER A 14 21.71 59.34 -4.12
N LEU A 15 22.57 58.53 -4.76
CA LEU A 15 23.58 58.66 -5.83
C LEU A 15 24.05 57.19 -6.08
N SER A 16 24.32 56.69 -7.30
CA SER A 16 25.67 56.71 -7.90
C SER A 16 25.68 55.95 -9.24
N LEU A 17 26.44 56.50 -10.20
CA LEU A 17 26.80 55.90 -11.48
C LEU A 17 27.86 54.81 -11.32
N ALA A 18 27.77 53.76 -12.15
CA ALA A 18 28.93 53.22 -12.88
C ALA A 18 28.43 52.48 -14.13
N ALA A 19 28.85 52.96 -15.30
CA ALA A 19 28.63 52.33 -16.59
C ALA A 19 29.68 51.25 -16.83
N CYS A 20 29.31 50.16 -17.52
CA CYS A 20 30.19 49.46 -18.46
C CYS A 20 29.34 48.70 -19.49
N ASP A 21 29.73 48.92 -20.73
CA ASP A 21 29.14 48.53 -22.00
C ASP A 21 29.51 47.07 -22.36
N SER A 22 28.57 46.28 -22.90
CA SER A 22 28.89 45.17 -23.82
C SER A 22 27.64 44.76 -24.61
N ALA A 23 27.75 44.85 -25.94
CA ALA A 23 26.80 44.44 -26.96
C ALA A 23 26.42 42.93 -26.91
N PRO A 24 25.34 42.48 -27.59
CA PRO A 24 24.76 41.17 -27.39
C PRO A 24 25.59 40.09 -28.10
N ARG A 25 25.81 38.96 -27.42
CA ARG A 25 26.26 37.73 -28.07
C ARG A 25 25.04 36.85 -28.33
N ASP A 26 24.73 36.69 -29.60
CA ASP A 26 23.95 35.57 -30.12
C ASP A 26 24.55 34.27 -29.57
N THR A 27 23.82 33.65 -28.65
CA THR A 27 23.94 32.23 -28.40
C THR A 27 22.56 31.64 -28.63
N ALA A 28 22.42 30.99 -29.78
CA ALA A 28 21.34 30.05 -30.03
C ALA A 28 21.45 28.94 -28.98
N ALA A 29 20.80 29.14 -27.84
CA ALA A 29 20.53 28.08 -26.89
C ALA A 29 19.39 27.26 -27.49
N ALA A 30 19.74 26.08 -28.01
CA ALA A 30 18.78 25.03 -28.26
C ALA A 30 17.96 24.82 -26.98
N SER A 31 16.67 25.14 -27.05
CA SER A 31 15.73 24.86 -25.97
C SER A 31 15.58 23.34 -25.88
N ALA A 32 16.35 22.74 -24.98
CA ALA A 32 15.93 21.51 -24.36
C ALA A 32 14.66 21.86 -23.59
N ALA A 33 13.51 21.49 -24.15
CA ALA A 33 12.25 21.51 -23.44
C ALA A 33 12.42 20.62 -22.20
N ALA A 34 12.72 21.26 -21.07
CA ALA A 34 12.60 20.64 -19.78
C ALA A 34 11.13 20.21 -19.67
N ALA A 35 10.91 18.89 -19.60
CA ALA A 35 9.63 18.36 -19.20
C ALA A 35 9.34 18.90 -17.79
N SER A 36 8.59 19.99 -17.71
CA SER A 36 8.06 20.51 -16.46
C SER A 36 6.88 19.62 -16.05
N GLY A 37 7.18 18.40 -15.60
CA GLY A 37 6.25 17.65 -14.79
C GLY A 37 6.15 18.37 -13.46
N SER A 38 4.99 18.93 -13.12
CA SER A 38 4.71 19.29 -11.73
C SER A 38 4.95 18.05 -10.89
N ALA A 39 5.73 18.17 -9.81
CA ALA A 39 5.86 17.09 -8.84
C ALA A 39 4.45 16.67 -8.41
N ALA A 40 4.17 15.38 -8.38
CA ALA A 40 2.87 14.89 -7.95
C ALA A 40 2.60 15.38 -6.51
N ASP A 41 1.40 15.89 -6.25
CA ASP A 41 0.98 16.36 -4.92
C ASP A 41 0.70 15.18 -3.96
N TRP A 42 0.88 13.94 -4.42
CA TRP A 42 0.67 12.71 -3.68
C TRP A 42 1.93 11.83 -3.69
N ALA A 43 2.00 10.95 -2.70
CA ALA A 43 2.98 9.88 -2.63
C ALA A 43 2.27 8.58 -2.21
N ILE A 44 2.69 7.45 -2.79
CA ILE A 44 2.22 6.12 -2.42
C ILE A 44 3.42 5.18 -2.30
N ALA A 45 3.40 4.36 -1.25
CA ALA A 45 4.38 3.32 -1.01
C ALA A 45 3.65 2.01 -0.71
N ILE A 46 4.23 0.89 -1.15
CA ILE A 46 3.66 -0.45 -1.00
C ILE A 46 4.75 -1.43 -0.56
N HIS A 47 4.38 -2.56 0.03
CA HIS A 47 5.30 -3.65 0.35
C HIS A 47 4.68 -5.02 0.09
N GLY A 48 5.51 -6.01 -0.19
CA GLY A 48 5.11 -7.42 -0.38
C GLY A 48 5.43 -8.34 0.80
N GLY A 49 5.76 -7.77 1.96
CA GLY A 49 6.25 -8.50 3.13
C GLY A 49 7.76 -8.38 3.33
N ALA A 50 8.20 -8.65 4.56
CA ALA A 50 9.61 -8.58 4.97
C ALA A 50 10.05 -9.92 5.57
N GLY A 51 11.36 -10.17 5.64
CA GLY A 51 11.94 -11.31 6.35
C GLY A 51 12.53 -12.44 5.50
N SER A 52 12.40 -12.39 4.17
CA SER A 52 13.15 -13.30 3.27
C SER A 52 14.53 -12.71 2.94
N SER A 53 15.58 -13.50 3.06
CA SER A 53 16.91 -13.10 2.56
C SER A 53 16.86 -12.92 1.03
N PRO A 54 17.45 -11.86 0.46
CA PRO A 54 17.48 -11.64 -1.00
C PRO A 54 18.03 -12.84 -1.79
N ASP A 55 18.95 -13.58 -1.19
CA ASP A 55 19.62 -14.75 -1.79
C ASP A 55 18.78 -16.03 -1.76
N SER A 56 17.60 -16.01 -1.14
CA SER A 56 16.70 -17.18 -1.04
C SER A 56 15.86 -17.43 -2.29
N ARG A 57 15.97 -16.56 -3.31
CA ARG A 57 15.15 -16.59 -4.53
C ARG A 57 16.02 -16.59 -5.78
N THR A 58 15.54 -17.27 -6.80
CA THR A 58 16.08 -17.17 -8.15
C THR A 58 15.83 -15.78 -8.74
N PRO A 59 16.62 -15.35 -9.74
CA PRO A 59 16.37 -14.09 -10.46
C PRO A 59 14.95 -14.02 -11.05
N ALA A 60 14.44 -15.13 -11.59
CA ALA A 60 13.11 -15.20 -12.18
C ALA A 60 12.00 -15.01 -11.12
N GLU A 61 12.14 -15.59 -9.93
CA GLU A 61 11.21 -15.34 -8.83
C GLU A 61 11.25 -13.88 -8.40
N ASN A 62 12.44 -13.30 -8.23
CA ASN A 62 12.59 -11.89 -7.88
C ASN A 62 11.93 -10.96 -8.92
N ASP A 63 12.10 -11.25 -10.21
CA ASP A 63 11.45 -10.51 -11.28
C ASP A 63 9.92 -10.62 -11.22
N ALA A 64 9.38 -11.80 -10.88
CA ALA A 64 7.95 -12.01 -10.70
C ALA A 64 7.38 -11.20 -9.51
N TYR A 65 8.06 -11.19 -8.35
CA TYR A 65 7.68 -10.35 -7.22
C TYR A 65 7.72 -8.85 -7.58
N LEU A 66 8.76 -8.40 -8.29
CA LEU A 66 8.86 -7.01 -8.73
C LEU A 66 7.77 -6.66 -9.74
N ALA A 67 7.39 -7.59 -10.62
CA ALA A 67 6.28 -7.40 -11.55
C ALA A 67 4.96 -7.23 -10.80
N GLY A 68 4.65 -8.12 -9.85
CA GLY A 68 3.44 -8.02 -9.02
C GLY A 68 3.35 -6.69 -8.26
N LEU A 69 4.45 -6.26 -7.63
CA LEU A 69 4.55 -4.95 -6.96
C LEU A 69 4.34 -3.79 -7.94
N ARG A 70 4.98 -3.83 -9.12
CA ARG A 70 4.82 -2.77 -10.14
C ARG A 70 3.38 -2.67 -10.62
N THR A 71 2.74 -3.80 -10.89
CA THR A 71 1.32 -3.85 -11.29
C THR A 71 0.43 -3.26 -10.21
N ALA A 72 0.54 -3.72 -8.97
CA ALA A 72 -0.25 -3.18 -7.86
C ALA A 72 -0.03 -1.67 -7.68
N LEU A 73 1.24 -1.23 -7.69
CA LEU A 73 1.61 0.18 -7.58
C LEU A 73 0.98 1.03 -8.70
N GLN A 74 1.05 0.58 -9.95
CA GLN A 74 0.49 1.31 -11.09
C GLN A 74 -1.02 1.52 -10.99
N HIS A 75 -1.75 0.58 -10.41
CA HIS A 75 -3.18 0.77 -10.15
C HIS A 75 -3.43 1.85 -9.09
N GLY A 76 -2.67 1.83 -7.98
CA GLY A 76 -2.75 2.90 -6.97
C GLY A 76 -2.41 4.28 -7.54
N VAL A 77 -1.33 4.35 -8.34
CA VAL A 77 -0.94 5.58 -9.07
C VAL A 77 -2.06 6.05 -9.99
N SER A 78 -2.68 5.14 -10.75
CA SER A 78 -3.77 5.49 -11.68
C SER A 78 -4.98 6.09 -10.95
N VAL A 79 -5.32 5.58 -9.77
CA VAL A 79 -6.39 6.16 -8.93
C VAL A 79 -6.03 7.57 -8.48
N LEU A 80 -4.80 7.78 -8.01
CA LEU A 80 -4.34 9.07 -7.50
C LEU A 80 -4.17 10.12 -8.61
N ASP A 81 -3.62 9.74 -9.76
CA ASP A 81 -3.52 10.60 -10.96
C ASP A 81 -4.91 10.99 -11.49
N GLY A 82 -5.91 10.12 -11.31
CA GLY A 82 -7.31 10.41 -11.60
C GLY A 82 -8.00 11.33 -10.58
N GLY A 83 -7.30 11.77 -9.51
CA GLY A 83 -7.86 12.56 -8.42
C GLY A 83 -8.73 11.76 -7.45
N GLY A 84 -8.60 10.43 -7.44
CA GLY A 84 -9.31 9.54 -6.52
C GLY A 84 -8.82 9.65 -5.08
N ALA A 85 -9.59 9.11 -4.13
CA ALA A 85 -9.22 9.16 -2.72
C ALA A 85 -8.05 8.21 -2.41
N ALA A 86 -7.20 8.59 -1.45
CA ALA A 86 -6.11 7.74 -0.98
C ALA A 86 -6.61 6.37 -0.47
N LEU A 87 -7.80 6.34 0.12
CA LEU A 87 -8.44 5.12 0.61
C LEU A 87 -8.77 4.14 -0.53
N ASP A 88 -9.26 4.65 -1.66
CA ASP A 88 -9.56 3.86 -2.85
C ASP A 88 -8.27 3.32 -3.48
N ALA A 89 -7.23 4.13 -3.52
CA ALA A 89 -5.92 3.73 -4.04
C ALA A 89 -5.30 2.59 -3.21
N VAL A 90 -5.34 2.71 -1.88
CA VAL A 90 -4.80 1.69 -0.96
C VAL A 90 -5.61 0.40 -1.04
N GLU A 91 -6.94 0.46 -1.03
CA GLU A 91 -7.77 -0.74 -1.15
C GLU A 91 -7.50 -1.46 -2.47
N GLN A 92 -7.45 -0.75 -3.61
CA GLN A 92 -7.17 -1.37 -4.90
C GLN A 92 -5.80 -2.05 -4.97
N VAL A 93 -4.77 -1.37 -4.46
CA VAL A 93 -3.42 -1.95 -4.37
C VAL A 93 -3.44 -3.25 -3.57
N ILE A 94 -4.05 -3.24 -2.38
CA ILE A 94 -4.04 -4.40 -1.49
C ILE A 94 -4.87 -5.54 -2.09
N ARG A 95 -6.02 -5.27 -2.70
CA ARG A 95 -6.81 -6.30 -3.41
C ARG A 95 -5.99 -7.03 -4.47
N LEU A 96 -5.17 -6.30 -5.24
CA LEU A 96 -4.29 -6.90 -6.24
C LEU A 96 -3.19 -7.76 -5.61
N LEU A 97 -2.64 -7.33 -4.47
CA LEU A 97 -1.66 -8.14 -3.73
C LEU A 97 -2.32 -9.36 -3.09
N GLU A 98 -3.57 -9.26 -2.63
CA GLU A 98 -4.37 -10.38 -2.10
C GLU A 98 -4.77 -11.38 -3.20
N ASP A 99 -4.87 -10.96 -4.45
CA ASP A 99 -5.21 -11.83 -5.57
C ASP A 99 -3.96 -12.50 -6.20
N ASP A 100 -2.76 -12.07 -5.84
CA ASP A 100 -1.49 -12.59 -6.36
C ASP A 100 -0.88 -13.65 -5.41
N PRO A 101 -0.77 -14.93 -5.85
CA PRO A 101 -0.31 -16.05 -5.02
C PRO A 101 1.13 -15.93 -4.50
N LEU A 102 1.92 -14.99 -5.02
CA LEU A 102 3.29 -14.76 -4.55
C LEU A 102 3.30 -14.10 -3.16
N PHE A 103 2.29 -13.30 -2.83
CA PHE A 103 2.24 -12.54 -1.58
C PHE A 103 1.49 -13.31 -0.50
N ASN A 104 1.88 -13.11 0.75
CA ASN A 104 1.24 -13.74 1.91
C ASN A 104 0.03 -12.90 2.38
N ALA A 105 -1.00 -12.81 1.53
CA ALA A 105 -2.28 -12.19 1.83
C ALA A 105 -3.31 -12.74 0.84
N GLY A 106 -4.55 -12.99 1.27
CA GLY A 106 -5.55 -13.59 0.39
C GLY A 106 -5.04 -14.89 -0.26
N LYS A 107 -5.07 -14.94 -1.59
CA LYS A 107 -4.48 -16.01 -2.37
C LYS A 107 -2.97 -16.10 -2.11
N GLY A 108 -2.48 -17.27 -1.69
CA GLY A 108 -1.06 -17.42 -1.32
C GLY A 108 -0.77 -17.15 0.15
N ALA A 109 -1.81 -16.94 0.97
CA ALA A 109 -1.70 -16.93 2.41
C ALA A 109 -1.03 -18.21 2.94
N VAL A 110 -0.22 -18.04 3.98
CA VAL A 110 0.36 -19.16 4.73
C VAL A 110 -0.73 -20.01 5.38
N PHE A 111 -0.35 -21.24 5.70
CA PHE A 111 -1.20 -22.13 6.48
C PHE A 111 -1.03 -21.86 7.97
N ASN A 112 -2.10 -22.02 8.74
CA ASN A 112 -2.01 -22.20 10.18
C ASN A 112 -1.56 -23.63 10.51
N HIS A 113 -1.37 -23.93 11.80
CA HIS A 113 -0.86 -25.23 12.25
C HIS A 113 -1.77 -26.40 11.85
N ASP A 114 -3.08 -26.16 11.78
CA ASP A 114 -4.09 -27.18 11.43
C ASP A 114 -4.23 -27.37 9.90
N GLY A 115 -3.43 -26.67 9.09
CA GLY A 115 -3.46 -26.79 7.64
C GLY A 115 -4.61 -26.03 6.97
N GLY A 116 -5.22 -25.07 7.66
CA GLY A 116 -6.18 -24.12 7.11
C GLY A 116 -5.60 -22.72 6.89
N HIS A 117 -6.44 -21.81 6.39
CA HIS A 117 -6.12 -20.41 6.17
C HIS A 117 -7.06 -19.51 6.97
N GLU A 118 -6.45 -18.63 7.77
CA GLU A 118 -7.11 -17.60 8.55
C GLU A 118 -6.50 -16.27 8.16
N LEU A 119 -7.35 -15.35 7.67
CA LEU A 119 -6.89 -14.09 7.08
C LEU A 119 -7.30 -12.91 7.95
N ASP A 120 -6.41 -11.92 7.99
CA ASP A 120 -6.61 -10.66 8.69
C ASP A 120 -6.36 -9.50 7.73
N ALA A 121 -7.08 -8.39 7.92
CA ALA A 121 -6.80 -7.14 7.23
C ALA A 121 -7.32 -5.94 8.02
N SER A 122 -6.70 -4.78 7.82
CA SER A 122 -7.14 -3.52 8.42
C SER A 122 -6.86 -2.34 7.50
N LEU A 123 -7.70 -1.32 7.59
CA LEU A 123 -7.63 -0.09 6.82
C LEU A 123 -8.04 1.10 7.70
N MET A 124 -7.42 2.25 7.46
CA MET A 124 -7.65 3.48 8.22
C MET A 124 -7.63 4.69 7.28
N ASP A 125 -8.61 5.57 7.42
CA ASP A 125 -8.57 6.91 6.84
C ASP A 125 -7.91 7.87 7.83
N GLY A 126 -6.77 8.45 7.45
CA GLY A 126 -6.04 9.40 8.27
C GLY A 126 -6.73 10.76 8.45
N ALA A 127 -7.65 11.14 7.55
CA ALA A 127 -8.35 12.41 7.64
C ALA A 127 -9.47 12.39 8.69
N SER A 128 -10.29 11.34 8.70
CA SER A 128 -11.40 11.16 9.64
C SER A 128 -11.06 10.32 10.88
N LEU A 129 -9.93 9.62 10.87
CA LEU A 129 -9.56 8.58 11.84
C LEU A 129 -10.52 7.39 11.86
N ALA A 130 -11.37 7.24 10.83
CA ALA A 130 -12.21 6.05 10.66
C ALA A 130 -11.33 4.84 10.36
N CYS A 131 -11.64 3.71 10.99
CA CYS A 131 -10.89 2.46 10.85
C CYS A 131 -11.84 1.28 10.68
N GLY A 132 -11.38 0.26 9.98
CA GLY A 132 -12.05 -1.02 9.87
C GLY A 132 -11.06 -2.15 9.75
N ALA A 133 -11.41 -3.31 10.31
CA ALA A 133 -10.54 -4.47 10.38
C ALA A 133 -11.36 -5.76 10.47
N VAL A 134 -10.77 -6.83 9.96
CA VAL A 134 -11.23 -8.20 10.12
C VAL A 134 -10.09 -9.08 10.58
N ALA A 135 -10.40 -10.11 11.36
CA ALA A 135 -9.43 -11.11 11.79
C ALA A 135 -9.99 -12.53 11.74
N GLY A 136 -9.17 -13.50 11.37
CA GLY A 136 -9.54 -14.92 11.31
C GLY A 136 -10.71 -15.22 10.37
N VAL A 137 -10.84 -14.46 9.27
CA VAL A 137 -11.84 -14.80 8.24
C VAL A 137 -11.32 -15.93 7.38
N THR A 138 -12.22 -16.84 6.99
CA THR A 138 -11.84 -18.10 6.32
C THR A 138 -12.44 -18.23 4.93
N THR A 139 -13.41 -17.37 4.57
CA THR A 139 -14.11 -17.49 3.29
C THR A 139 -14.04 -16.23 2.43
N VAL A 140 -13.43 -15.15 2.91
CA VAL A 140 -13.43 -13.85 2.25
C VAL A 140 -12.27 -13.77 1.27
N LYS A 141 -12.56 -13.59 -0.02
CA LYS A 141 -11.51 -13.54 -1.05
C LYS A 141 -10.52 -12.38 -0.85
N ASN A 142 -11.05 -11.20 -0.56
CA ASN A 142 -10.29 -9.97 -0.35
C ASN A 142 -10.60 -9.36 1.03
N PRO A 143 -9.91 -9.80 2.10
CA PRO A 143 -10.13 -9.30 3.47
C PRO A 143 -10.08 -7.78 3.61
N ILE A 144 -9.25 -7.06 2.84
CA ILE A 144 -9.15 -5.60 2.90
C ILE A 144 -10.47 -4.89 2.56
N SER A 145 -11.21 -5.42 1.58
CA SER A 145 -12.51 -4.86 1.19
C SER A 145 -13.56 -5.09 2.27
N LEU A 146 -13.51 -6.24 2.95
CA LEU A 146 -14.38 -6.47 4.10
C LEU A 146 -14.02 -5.57 5.28
N ALA A 147 -12.73 -5.33 5.52
CA ALA A 147 -12.28 -4.36 6.53
C ALA A 147 -12.82 -2.95 6.22
N ARG A 148 -12.82 -2.51 4.96
CA ARG A 148 -13.45 -1.25 4.55
C ARG A 148 -14.96 -1.25 4.82
N LEU A 149 -15.65 -2.36 4.57
CA LEU A 149 -17.08 -2.46 4.90
C LEU A 149 -17.33 -2.43 6.41
N VAL A 150 -16.46 -2.97 7.24
CA VAL A 150 -16.55 -2.83 8.71
C VAL A 150 -16.53 -1.34 9.08
N MET A 151 -15.59 -0.57 8.52
CA MET A 151 -15.46 0.88 8.74
C MET A 151 -16.70 1.66 8.28
N GLU A 152 -17.24 1.35 7.10
CA GLU A 152 -18.30 2.17 6.46
C GLU A 152 -19.72 1.75 6.85
N ARG A 153 -19.93 0.47 7.19
CA ARG A 153 -21.27 -0.12 7.36
C ARG A 153 -21.58 -0.55 8.78
N THR A 154 -20.63 -0.38 9.70
CA THR A 154 -20.85 -0.73 11.10
C THR A 154 -20.43 0.41 12.03
N ARG A 155 -20.80 0.28 13.30
CA ARG A 155 -20.33 1.15 14.39
C ARG A 155 -19.08 0.62 15.09
N HIS A 156 -18.48 -0.44 14.54
CA HIS A 156 -17.38 -1.19 15.11
C HIS A 156 -16.12 -0.97 14.26
N VAL A 157 -14.95 -1.17 14.87
CA VAL A 157 -13.66 -1.10 14.17
C VAL A 157 -13.17 -2.48 13.74
N LEU A 158 -13.42 -3.53 14.52
CA LEU A 158 -12.91 -4.87 14.28
C LEU A 158 -14.02 -5.91 14.43
N LEU A 159 -14.15 -6.79 13.45
CA LEU A 159 -14.91 -8.04 13.54
C LEU A 159 -13.95 -9.23 13.42
N ALA A 160 -14.24 -10.35 14.07
CA ALA A 160 -13.35 -11.50 14.05
C ALA A 160 -14.08 -12.86 13.92
N GLY A 161 -13.36 -13.84 13.37
CA GLY A 161 -13.77 -15.23 13.21
C GLY A 161 -15.09 -15.38 12.46
N ALA A 162 -15.89 -16.37 12.87
CA ALA A 162 -17.19 -16.66 12.28
C ALA A 162 -18.17 -15.47 12.29
N GLY A 163 -17.98 -14.48 13.17
CA GLY A 163 -18.77 -13.25 13.16
C GLY A 163 -18.45 -12.36 11.96
N ALA A 164 -17.18 -12.25 11.60
CA ALA A 164 -16.75 -11.53 10.41
C ALA A 164 -17.14 -12.25 9.11
N ASP A 165 -17.05 -13.59 9.06
CA ASP A 165 -17.54 -14.37 7.90
C ASP A 165 -19.05 -14.22 7.69
N ARG A 166 -19.87 -14.16 8.75
CA ARG A 166 -21.31 -13.85 8.61
C ARG A 166 -21.56 -12.42 8.12
N PHE A 167 -20.79 -11.46 8.61
CA PHE A 167 -20.88 -10.09 8.09
C PHE A 167 -20.51 -10.02 6.60
N ALA A 168 -19.56 -10.83 6.15
CA ALA A 168 -19.22 -10.97 4.74
C ALA A 168 -20.42 -11.45 3.90
N GLU A 169 -21.17 -12.43 4.42
CA GLU A 169 -22.42 -12.91 3.80
C GLU A 169 -23.48 -11.80 3.73
N GLU A 170 -23.67 -11.05 4.81
CA GLU A 170 -24.65 -9.95 4.85
C GLU A 170 -24.32 -8.82 3.87
N MET A 171 -23.03 -8.57 3.62
CA MET A 171 -22.56 -7.53 2.69
C MET A 171 -22.42 -8.01 1.23
N ASP A 172 -22.73 -9.29 0.95
CA ASP A 172 -22.65 -9.89 -0.40
C ASP A 172 -21.27 -9.73 -1.06
N VAL A 173 -20.20 -9.88 -0.28
CA VAL A 173 -18.82 -9.88 -0.84
C VAL A 173 -18.48 -11.23 -1.48
N GLU A 174 -17.51 -11.23 -2.40
CA GLU A 174 -17.05 -12.47 -3.01
C GLU A 174 -16.44 -13.41 -1.96
N ARG A 175 -17.03 -14.59 -1.85
CA ARG A 175 -16.59 -15.66 -0.95
C ARG A 175 -16.05 -16.85 -1.73
N VAL A 176 -15.01 -17.47 -1.18
CA VAL A 176 -14.26 -18.56 -1.79
C VAL A 176 -14.03 -19.69 -0.78
N GLY A 177 -13.81 -20.90 -1.27
CA GLY A 177 -13.35 -22.03 -0.45
C GLY A 177 -11.86 -21.94 -0.12
N GLN A 178 -11.43 -22.71 0.87
CA GLN A 178 -10.04 -22.75 1.35
C GLN A 178 -9.03 -23.06 0.24
N ASP A 179 -9.41 -23.89 -0.73
CA ASP A 179 -8.57 -24.25 -1.90
C ASP A 179 -8.18 -23.04 -2.76
N TYR A 180 -8.90 -21.92 -2.69
CA TYR A 180 -8.51 -20.69 -3.37
C TYR A 180 -7.21 -20.10 -2.83
N PHE A 181 -7.01 -20.20 -1.51
CA PHE A 181 -5.83 -19.63 -0.83
C PHE A 181 -4.59 -20.53 -0.96
N TYR A 182 -4.79 -21.80 -1.29
CA TYR A 182 -3.75 -22.81 -1.41
C TYR A 182 -2.69 -22.44 -2.46
N THR A 183 -1.43 -22.65 -2.09
CA THR A 183 -0.32 -22.79 -3.04
C THR A 183 0.61 -23.89 -2.58
N GLU A 184 1.19 -24.63 -3.53
CA GLU A 184 2.11 -25.72 -3.23
C GLU A 184 3.31 -25.25 -2.39
N ALA A 185 3.91 -24.11 -2.77
CA ALA A 185 5.07 -23.56 -2.07
C ALA A 185 4.80 -23.24 -0.58
N ARG A 186 3.60 -22.75 -0.25
CA ARG A 186 3.19 -22.47 1.14
C ARG A 186 2.88 -23.77 1.89
N HIS A 187 2.29 -24.75 1.21
CA HIS A 187 1.99 -26.05 1.80
C HIS A 187 3.29 -26.80 2.15
N GLU A 188 4.24 -26.88 1.22
CA GLU A 188 5.58 -27.42 1.49
C GLU A 188 6.28 -26.71 2.66
N SER A 189 6.06 -25.39 2.80
CA SER A 189 6.61 -24.63 3.93
C SER A 189 6.00 -25.07 5.26
N LEU A 190 4.69 -25.32 5.33
CA LEU A 190 4.05 -25.87 6.53
C LEU A 190 4.62 -27.25 6.86
N GLN A 191 4.72 -28.14 5.85
CA GLN A 191 5.24 -29.49 6.07
C GLN A 191 6.65 -29.47 6.68
N ARG A 192 7.55 -28.62 6.17
CA ARG A 192 8.89 -28.44 6.74
C ARG A 192 8.85 -28.01 8.21
N VAL A 193 7.96 -27.08 8.57
CA VAL A 193 7.81 -26.62 9.97
C VAL A 193 7.32 -27.76 10.86
N LEU A 194 6.29 -28.50 10.44
CA LEU A 194 5.72 -29.61 11.21
C LEU A 194 6.73 -30.76 11.39
N GLU A 195 7.55 -31.06 10.38
CA GLU A 195 8.62 -32.05 10.47
C GLU A 195 9.72 -31.64 11.44
N ASP A 196 10.14 -30.37 11.40
CA ASP A 196 11.15 -29.83 12.31
C ASP A 196 10.66 -29.80 13.76
N GLU A 197 9.38 -29.48 14.00
CA GLU A 197 8.75 -29.54 15.31
C GLU A 197 8.70 -30.97 15.85
N ARG A 198 8.30 -31.94 15.02
CA ARG A 198 8.29 -33.36 15.37
C ARG A 198 9.68 -33.85 15.77
N ARG A 199 10.71 -33.53 14.98
CA ARG A 199 12.11 -33.91 15.29
C ARG A 199 12.57 -33.35 16.63
N LYS A 200 12.31 -32.07 16.91
CA LYS A 200 12.67 -31.45 18.20
C LYS A 200 11.89 -32.05 19.38
N GLY A 201 10.65 -32.47 19.17
CA GLY A 201 9.86 -33.18 20.18
C GLY A 201 10.42 -34.55 20.53
N GLU A 202 11.00 -35.26 19.56
CA GLU A 202 11.63 -36.58 19.74
C GLU A 202 13.01 -36.51 20.41
N GLU A 203 13.71 -35.39 20.32
CA GLU A 203 15.07 -35.19 20.88
C GLU A 203 15.13 -34.95 22.40
N HIS A 204 14.00 -34.98 23.12
CA HIS A 204 13.95 -34.77 24.58
C HIS A 204 13.53 -36.03 25.36
N GLY A 205 14.52 -36.83 25.77
CA GLY A 205 14.36 -37.83 26.82
C GLY A 205 14.98 -37.34 28.14
N THR A 206 14.18 -37.16 29.18
CA THR A 206 14.65 -36.95 30.56
C THR A 206 14.48 -38.21 31.39
N VAL A 207 15.55 -38.62 32.07
CA VAL A 207 15.50 -39.56 33.19
C VAL A 207 15.69 -38.79 34.49
N GLY A 208 14.83 -39.06 35.48
CA GLY A 208 14.92 -38.53 36.83
C GLY A 208 14.60 -39.63 37.84
N VAL A 209 15.23 -39.56 39.01
CA VAL A 209 14.87 -40.36 40.21
C VAL A 209 13.76 -39.70 40.99
#